data_AF-A0A2N1TD50-F1
#
_entry.id   AF-A0A2N1TD50-F1
#
_cell.length_a   1.000
_cell.length_b   1.000
_cell.length_c   1.000
_cell.angle_alpha   90.00
_cell.angle_beta   90.00
_cell.angle_gamma   90.00
#
_symmetry.space_group_name_H-M   'P 1'
#
loop_
_entity.id
_entity.type
_entity.pdbx_description
1 polymer ?
#
loop_
_entity_poly.entity_id
_entity_poly.type
_entity_poly.pdbx_seq_one_letter_code
_entity_poly.pdbx_strand_id
1 'polypeptide(L)'
;MDKYNEDNLEGMLDLMAESRLSVEKKAALKARLFAKIDGDLVNDLSKVSRVELSRVRRVGIKQRIFDALDERIKIGFWERNFVGLGKKIGAAVALFVFFVSSGNFLNLDPEVVYAEDFTVLETFEGEVVLIRDGKEMSVKPGIRIFENDRLATGANGMATVRFFDESVSRLADNTELTFNVLSVGDEYLKESRVNVVLLNGRMWSRVIGMNAVSNVFEVEFQGYMTSTNAGAFDVNNESEMVEVEVFNNAVDINSAHKVERVGQGNKAVITKDSGEVVVENTIRDSGANEWIRGNLESDERHVAEVQTKINVKIAETLGVTGENVDIKQVAAKDRALFALTFDAVEKKKIKLDVVEKEFMAAQIKLSSGENISDEERTEIDEAIKNFENAFVDFYNFVDEVAVKDLRYAEELSDFAAKKVLSQKKALSLISPESDAYSAKIVVADLQVFKEKDKDKKIVVKNNLIEERLNDVDFAAAKGDVDLTERLLKDYQRDVVSVIELIAQTDASSVEKERLMAEIVNSIDLVNGIDQKRVGEIKKSILGTEAAVSIKIAASKPLVPIASVEANPENSETGVIMTTSLASEDDDVVGVALEEEEENVVEVVEPANNLPPLLQ
;
A
#
# COMPACT_ATOMS: atom_id res chain seq x y z
N MET A 1 -38.79 20.18 -12.42
CA MET A 1 -38.11 21.50 -12.34
C MET A 1 -36.72 21.36 -11.74
N ASP A 2 -36.49 20.40 -10.83
CA ASP A 2 -35.20 20.25 -10.15
C ASP A 2 -34.05 19.77 -11.07
N LYS A 3 -34.30 18.80 -11.96
CA LYS A 3 -33.30 18.33 -12.93
C LYS A 3 -32.77 19.45 -13.87
N TYR A 4 -33.62 20.42 -14.23
CA TYR A 4 -33.24 21.55 -15.09
C TYR A 4 -32.39 22.62 -14.37
N ASN A 5 -32.47 22.67 -13.04
CA ASN A 5 -31.65 23.56 -12.22
C ASN A 5 -30.30 22.92 -11.86
N GLU A 6 -30.25 21.59 -11.70
CA GLU A 6 -29.01 20.84 -11.49
C GLU A 6 -28.10 20.88 -12.73
N ASP A 7 -28.62 20.55 -13.91
CA ASP A 7 -27.84 20.58 -15.17
C ASP A 7 -27.25 21.98 -15.46
N ASN A 8 -27.94 23.05 -15.05
CA ASN A 8 -27.46 24.44 -15.20
C ASN A 8 -26.41 24.83 -14.16
N LEU A 9 -26.49 24.28 -12.94
CA LEU A 9 -25.51 24.57 -11.89
C LEU A 9 -24.19 23.84 -12.19
N GLU A 10 -24.28 22.58 -12.63
CA GLU A 10 -23.15 21.75 -13.03
C GLU A 10 -22.40 22.40 -14.21
N GLY A 11 -23.11 22.80 -15.27
CA GLY A 11 -22.50 23.52 -16.39
C GLY A 11 -21.86 24.87 -16.02
N MET A 12 -22.35 25.56 -14.99
CA MET A 12 -21.72 26.80 -14.49
C MET A 12 -20.51 26.54 -13.57
N LEU A 13 -20.49 25.43 -12.84
CA LEU A 13 -19.38 24.99 -12.01
C LEU A 13 -18.21 24.49 -12.87
N ASP A 14 -18.50 23.73 -13.93
CA ASP A 14 -17.51 23.27 -14.92
C ASP A 14 -16.81 24.46 -15.60
N LEU A 15 -17.58 25.48 -15.99
CA LEU A 15 -17.02 26.72 -16.54
C LEU A 15 -16.11 27.47 -15.55
N MET A 16 -16.29 27.32 -14.25
CA MET A 16 -15.38 27.91 -13.24
C MET A 16 -14.12 27.06 -13.01
N ALA A 17 -14.24 25.74 -13.14
CA ALA A 17 -13.14 24.80 -13.00
C ALA A 17 -12.12 24.93 -14.14
N GLU A 18 -12.56 25.22 -15.37
CA GLU A 18 -11.67 25.41 -16.53
C GLU A 18 -10.61 26.52 -16.34
N SER A 19 -9.37 26.23 -16.73
CA SER A 19 -8.19 27.10 -16.53
C SER A 19 -8.13 28.33 -17.46
N ARG A 20 -9.05 28.45 -18.44
CA ARG A 20 -8.98 29.45 -19.52
C ARG A 20 -9.58 30.81 -19.17
N LEU A 21 -10.33 30.92 -18.08
CA LEU A 21 -10.86 32.22 -17.64
C LEU A 21 -9.80 32.98 -16.86
N SER A 22 -9.53 34.23 -17.28
CA SER A 22 -8.70 35.15 -16.52
C SER A 22 -9.28 35.33 -15.11
N VAL A 23 -8.41 35.64 -14.14
CA VAL A 23 -8.79 35.84 -12.73
C VAL A 23 -9.99 36.80 -12.59
N GLU A 24 -10.01 37.86 -13.41
CA GLU A 24 -11.10 38.84 -13.48
C GLU A 24 -12.42 38.25 -14.02
N LYS A 25 -12.37 37.39 -15.05
CA LYS A 25 -13.56 36.72 -15.59
C LYS A 25 -14.09 35.65 -14.65
N LYS A 26 -13.22 34.91 -13.96
CA LYS A 26 -13.62 34.01 -12.86
C LYS A 26 -14.28 34.80 -11.74
N ALA A 27 -13.72 35.93 -11.35
CA ALA A 27 -14.32 36.83 -10.35
C ALA A 27 -15.66 37.41 -10.80
N ALA A 28 -15.84 37.73 -12.08
CA ALA A 28 -17.11 38.23 -12.63
C ALA A 28 -18.18 37.13 -12.74
N LEU A 29 -17.81 35.91 -13.14
CA LEU A 29 -18.72 34.76 -13.17
C LEU A 29 -19.15 34.37 -11.75
N LYS A 30 -18.19 34.38 -10.82
CA LYS A 30 -18.37 34.24 -9.37
C LYS A 30 -19.33 35.32 -8.83
N ALA A 31 -19.15 36.58 -9.21
CA ALA A 31 -20.05 37.66 -8.84
C ALA A 31 -21.46 37.49 -9.43
N ARG A 32 -21.61 36.88 -10.62
CA ARG A 32 -22.92 36.55 -11.22
C ARG A 32 -23.62 35.37 -10.55
N LEU A 33 -22.87 34.32 -10.19
CA LEU A 33 -23.36 33.18 -9.42
C LEU A 33 -23.79 33.63 -8.02
N PHE A 34 -22.97 34.46 -7.37
CA PHE A 34 -23.33 35.06 -6.09
C PHE A 34 -24.43 36.11 -6.22
N ALA A 35 -24.56 36.86 -7.32
CA ALA A 35 -25.68 37.79 -7.52
C ALA A 35 -27.04 37.08 -7.65
N LYS A 36 -27.07 35.77 -7.97
CA LYS A 36 -28.28 34.95 -7.87
C LYS A 36 -28.56 34.49 -6.43
N ILE A 37 -27.61 34.64 -5.51
CA ILE A 37 -27.71 34.35 -4.08
C ILE A 37 -27.80 35.69 -3.35
N ASP A 38 -29.03 36.21 -3.25
CA ASP A 38 -29.51 37.42 -2.56
C ASP A 38 -28.55 38.65 -2.43
N GLY A 39 -28.97 39.76 -3.04
CA GLY A 39 -28.11 40.85 -3.53
C GLY A 39 -27.37 41.73 -2.50
N ASP A 40 -27.74 41.68 -1.22
CA ASP A 40 -27.15 42.58 -0.21
C ASP A 40 -25.81 42.06 0.36
N LEU A 41 -25.62 40.74 0.46
CA LEU A 41 -24.36 40.14 0.95
C LEU A 41 -23.21 40.31 -0.06
N VAL A 42 -23.55 40.34 -1.34
CA VAL A 42 -22.63 40.50 -2.47
C VAL A 42 -22.10 41.92 -2.57
N ASN A 43 -22.91 42.92 -2.23
CA ASN A 43 -22.50 44.33 -2.24
C ASN A 43 -21.43 44.64 -1.17
N ASP A 44 -21.36 43.87 -0.10
CA ASP A 44 -20.36 44.05 0.95
C ASP A 44 -19.12 43.18 0.74
N LEU A 45 -19.25 41.95 0.23
CA LEU A 45 -18.11 41.08 -0.13
C LEU A 45 -17.38 41.54 -1.41
N SER A 46 -18.08 42.14 -2.36
CA SER A 46 -17.47 42.68 -3.60
C SER A 46 -16.60 43.92 -3.37
N LYS A 47 -16.79 44.63 -2.25
CA LYS A 47 -15.92 45.74 -1.83
C LYS A 47 -14.60 45.26 -1.22
N VAL A 48 -14.55 44.04 -0.68
CA VAL A 48 -13.35 43.45 -0.05
C VAL A 48 -12.43 42.74 -1.06
N SER A 49 -12.99 42.24 -2.16
CA SER A 49 -12.25 41.44 -3.16
C SER A 49 -11.47 42.23 -4.21
N ARG A 50 -11.57 43.56 -4.23
CA ARG A 50 -10.95 44.42 -5.25
C ARG A 50 -9.60 45.05 -4.86
N VAL A 51 -9.04 44.74 -3.70
CA VAL A 51 -7.78 45.34 -3.24
C VAL A 51 -6.86 44.27 -2.66
N GLU A 52 -5.60 44.22 -3.10
CA GLU A 52 -4.57 43.40 -2.47
C GLU A 52 -4.32 43.93 -1.05
N LEU A 53 -4.91 43.25 -0.07
CA LEU A 53 -4.76 43.60 1.34
C LEU A 53 -3.57 42.86 1.94
N SER A 54 -2.66 43.64 2.54
CA SER A 54 -1.53 43.12 3.31
C SER A 54 -2.01 42.18 4.42
N ARG A 55 -1.20 41.19 4.79
CA ARG A 55 -1.53 40.15 5.79
C ARG A 55 -2.06 40.78 7.09
N VAL A 56 -1.47 41.89 7.52
CA VAL A 56 -1.87 42.67 8.71
C VAL A 56 -3.25 43.32 8.56
N ARG A 57 -3.59 43.88 7.38
CA ARG A 57 -4.94 44.41 7.13
C ARG A 57 -5.99 43.30 7.03
N ARG A 58 -5.63 42.13 6.49
CA ARG A 58 -6.51 40.96 6.45
C ARG A 58 -6.85 40.46 7.86
N VAL A 59 -5.84 40.38 8.73
CA VAL A 59 -6.02 40.05 10.15
C VAL A 59 -6.85 41.14 10.85
N GLY A 60 -6.55 42.43 10.63
CA GLY A 60 -7.32 43.53 11.22
C GLY A 60 -8.78 43.62 10.75
N ILE A 61 -9.08 43.24 9.51
CA ILE A 61 -10.46 43.13 9.00
C ILE A 61 -11.15 41.91 9.60
N LYS A 62 -10.47 40.76 9.70
CA LYS A 62 -10.98 39.59 10.43
C LYS A 62 -11.31 39.97 11.88
N GLN A 63 -10.41 40.67 12.55
CA GLN A 63 -10.58 41.06 13.94
C GLN A 63 -11.70 42.08 14.11
N ARG A 64 -11.83 43.08 13.23
CA ARG A 64 -13.00 44.00 13.23
C ARG A 64 -14.32 43.32 12.88
N ILE A 65 -14.31 42.28 12.05
CA ILE A 65 -15.51 41.48 11.76
C ILE A 65 -15.89 40.67 13.00
N PHE A 66 -14.92 40.06 13.68
CA PHE A 66 -15.15 39.35 14.94
C PHE A 66 -15.57 40.30 16.06
N ASP A 67 -14.94 41.46 16.21
CA ASP A 67 -15.31 42.49 17.20
C ASP A 67 -16.69 43.07 16.89
N ALA A 68 -17.06 43.27 15.62
CA ALA A 68 -18.40 43.70 15.21
C ALA A 68 -19.46 42.60 15.39
N LEU A 69 -19.07 41.32 15.33
CA LEU A 69 -19.91 40.18 15.69
C LEU A 69 -20.08 40.10 17.22
N ASP A 70 -19.01 40.30 17.99
CA ASP A 70 -19.02 40.25 19.45
C ASP A 70 -19.77 41.45 20.07
N GLU A 71 -19.65 42.65 19.49
CA GLU A 71 -20.47 43.82 19.83
C GLU A 71 -21.95 43.61 19.46
N ARG A 72 -22.24 42.90 18.36
CA ARG A 72 -23.63 42.55 17.99
C ARG A 72 -24.23 41.43 18.83
N ILE A 73 -23.41 40.60 19.47
CA ILE A 73 -23.85 39.48 20.33
C ILE A 73 -24.07 39.93 21.79
N LYS A 74 -23.51 41.07 22.23
CA LYS A 74 -23.57 41.50 23.64
C LYS A 74 -24.57 42.60 24.04
N ILE A 75 -25.48 43.06 23.17
CA ILE A 75 -26.46 44.08 23.58
C ILE A 75 -27.89 43.58 23.41
N GLY A 76 -28.58 43.45 24.56
CA GLY A 76 -29.93 42.90 24.76
C GLY A 76 -30.96 43.23 23.70
N PHE A 77 -31.25 42.25 22.85
CA PHE A 77 -32.16 42.40 21.71
C PHE A 77 -33.10 41.20 21.58
N TRP A 78 -33.69 40.75 22.69
CA TRP A 78 -34.61 39.60 22.65
C TRP A 78 -36.10 39.98 22.54
N GLU A 79 -36.51 41.23 22.76
CA GLU A 79 -37.95 41.50 22.97
C GLU A 79 -38.73 42.32 21.93
N ARG A 80 -38.16 43.03 20.93
CA ARG A 80 -39.01 43.92 20.10
C ARG A 80 -38.90 43.93 18.58
N ASN A 81 -37.88 43.34 17.95
CA ASN A 81 -37.74 43.41 16.48
C ASN A 81 -37.98 42.08 15.74
N PHE A 82 -38.55 41.10 16.43
CA PHE A 82 -38.90 39.79 15.88
C PHE A 82 -40.30 39.78 15.23
N VAL A 83 -40.65 40.74 14.36
CA VAL A 83 -41.87 40.70 13.50
C VAL A 83 -41.58 41.59 12.27
N GLY A 84 -41.52 41.19 11.00
CA GLY A 84 -42.03 39.97 10.37
C GLY A 84 -41.46 39.69 8.96
N LEU A 85 -40.23 40.09 8.61
CA LEU A 85 -39.60 39.65 7.34
C LEU A 85 -38.18 39.07 7.52
N GLY A 86 -37.41 39.55 8.50
CA GLY A 86 -36.04 39.08 8.77
C GLY A 86 -35.91 37.70 9.44
N LYS A 87 -37.02 37.12 9.96
CA LYS A 87 -36.97 35.82 10.68
C LYS A 87 -36.63 34.63 9.79
N LYS A 88 -37.02 34.66 8.51
CA LYS A 88 -36.82 33.49 7.63
C LYS A 88 -35.42 33.47 7.05
N ILE A 89 -34.93 34.62 6.60
CA ILE A 89 -33.61 34.72 5.94
C ILE A 89 -32.48 34.72 6.97
N GLY A 90 -32.62 35.46 8.07
CA GLY A 90 -31.61 35.47 9.14
C GLY A 90 -31.46 34.11 9.82
N ALA A 91 -32.57 33.40 10.05
CA ALA A 91 -32.52 32.04 10.58
C ALA A 91 -31.96 31.04 9.55
N ALA A 92 -32.28 31.18 8.26
CA ALA A 92 -31.74 30.32 7.21
C ALA A 92 -30.24 30.52 7.01
N VAL A 93 -29.74 31.77 7.03
CA VAL A 93 -28.31 32.07 6.92
C VAL A 93 -27.57 31.65 8.17
N ALA A 94 -28.14 31.86 9.37
CA ALA A 94 -27.52 31.36 10.60
C ALA A 94 -27.52 29.83 10.67
N LEU A 95 -28.59 29.16 10.25
CA LEU A 95 -28.64 27.70 10.10
C LEU A 95 -27.66 27.22 9.05
N PHE A 96 -27.50 27.92 7.92
CA PHE A 96 -26.57 27.57 6.86
C PHE A 96 -25.12 27.77 7.29
N VAL A 97 -24.79 28.89 7.93
CA VAL A 97 -23.46 29.13 8.51
C VAL A 97 -23.19 28.13 9.62
N PHE A 98 -24.17 27.82 10.48
CA PHE A 98 -24.04 26.75 11.48
C PHE A 98 -23.82 25.41 10.78
N PHE A 99 -24.65 24.98 9.82
CA PHE A 99 -24.48 23.74 9.05
C PHE A 99 -23.13 23.64 8.33
N VAL A 100 -22.66 24.72 7.72
CA VAL A 100 -21.39 24.75 6.98
C VAL A 100 -20.19 24.80 7.96
N SER A 101 -20.32 25.52 9.08
CA SER A 101 -19.27 25.60 10.11
C SER A 101 -19.17 24.32 10.95
N SER A 102 -20.30 23.73 11.33
CA SER A 102 -20.42 22.42 11.98
C SER A 102 -20.02 21.29 11.04
N GLY A 103 -20.36 21.39 9.75
CA GLY A 103 -19.99 20.41 8.73
C GLY A 103 -18.48 20.35 8.46
N ASN A 104 -17.78 21.49 8.51
CA ASN A 104 -16.32 21.52 8.41
C ASN A 104 -15.62 21.02 9.69
N PHE A 105 -16.25 21.14 10.87
CA PHE A 105 -15.72 20.58 12.12
C PHE A 105 -15.98 19.06 12.27
N LEU A 106 -16.82 18.49 11.40
CA LEU A 106 -17.12 17.06 11.32
C LEU A 106 -16.48 16.39 10.09
N ASN A 107 -15.53 17.05 9.41
CA ASN A 107 -14.47 16.33 8.69
C ASN A 107 -13.54 15.67 9.73
N LEU A 108 -14.11 14.84 10.59
CA LEU A 108 -13.45 13.62 10.97
C LEU A 108 -13.26 12.94 9.62
N ASP A 109 -12.06 12.98 9.06
CA ASP A 109 -11.65 11.92 8.15
C ASP A 109 -12.02 10.66 8.94
N PRO A 110 -13.06 9.90 8.56
CA PRO A 110 -13.10 8.55 9.02
C PRO A 110 -11.90 7.96 8.29
N GLU A 111 -10.71 8.06 8.89
CA GLU A 111 -9.73 7.02 8.69
C GLU A 111 -10.57 5.79 9.01
N VAL A 112 -10.94 5.06 7.96
CA VAL A 112 -11.68 3.81 8.08
C VAL A 112 -10.65 2.92 8.76
N VAL A 113 -10.53 3.10 10.07
CA VAL A 113 -9.84 2.20 10.95
C VAL A 113 -10.75 0.99 10.86
N TYR A 114 -10.39 0.09 9.95
CA TYR A 114 -10.81 -1.29 10.03
C TYR A 114 -10.63 -1.61 11.51
N ALA A 115 -11.72 -1.71 12.28
CA ALA A 115 -11.63 -2.12 13.67
C ALA A 115 -10.78 -3.38 13.63
N GLU A 116 -9.60 -3.33 14.25
CA GLU A 116 -8.58 -4.35 14.11
C GLU A 116 -9.26 -5.67 14.46
N ASP A 117 -9.52 -6.49 13.45
CA ASP A 117 -10.19 -7.77 13.65
C ASP A 117 -9.24 -8.56 14.54
N PHE A 118 -9.71 -9.15 15.64
CA PHE A 118 -8.81 -9.95 16.47
C PHE A 118 -8.66 -11.34 15.87
N THR A 119 -7.52 -12.00 16.09
CA THR A 119 -7.41 -13.44 15.83
C THR A 119 -8.40 -14.20 16.72
N VAL A 120 -9.25 -15.02 16.11
CA VAL A 120 -10.32 -15.75 16.79
C VAL A 120 -10.41 -17.19 16.30
N LEU A 121 -10.84 -18.07 17.20
CA LEU A 121 -11.34 -19.40 16.79
C LEU A 121 -12.72 -19.22 16.17
N GLU A 122 -12.83 -19.40 14.86
CA GLU A 122 -14.05 -19.18 14.11
C GLU A 122 -15.05 -20.34 14.28
N THR A 123 -14.60 -21.57 14.01
CA THR A 123 -15.38 -22.80 14.18
C THR A 123 -14.51 -23.91 14.76
N PHE A 124 -15.14 -24.91 15.36
CA PHE A 124 -14.46 -26.15 15.75
C PHE A 124 -15.45 -27.31 15.82
N GLU A 125 -14.93 -28.52 15.66
CA GLU A 125 -15.65 -29.78 15.80
C GLU A 125 -14.83 -30.72 16.69
N GLY A 126 -15.50 -31.65 17.38
CA GLY A 126 -14.84 -32.63 18.24
C GLY A 126 -14.15 -32.03 19.47
N GLU A 127 -13.03 -32.64 19.88
CA GLU A 127 -12.24 -32.22 21.03
C GLU A 127 -11.23 -31.16 20.59
N VAL A 128 -11.40 -29.93 21.10
CA VAL A 128 -10.47 -28.82 20.89
C VAL A 128 -10.25 -28.11 22.22
N VAL A 129 -8.98 -27.86 22.56
CA VAL A 129 -8.57 -27.18 23.78
C VAL A 129 -7.64 -26.02 23.47
N LEU A 130 -7.82 -24.91 24.18
CA LEU A 130 -6.91 -23.77 24.15
C LEU A 130 -6.10 -23.79 25.43
N ILE A 131 -4.77 -23.83 25.31
CA ILE A 131 -3.84 -23.78 26.42
C ILE A 131 -3.32 -22.36 26.51
N ARG A 132 -3.64 -21.67 27.61
CA ARG A 132 -3.18 -20.31 27.91
C ARG A 132 -2.49 -20.31 29.26
N ASP A 133 -1.26 -19.79 29.30
CA ASP A 133 -0.43 -19.78 30.51
C ASP A 133 -0.28 -21.17 31.15
N GLY A 134 -0.17 -22.21 30.32
CA GLY A 134 -0.08 -23.62 30.73
C GLY A 134 -1.38 -24.22 31.29
N LYS A 135 -2.52 -23.53 31.19
CA LYS A 135 -3.83 -24.05 31.62
C LYS A 135 -4.71 -24.35 30.43
N GLU A 136 -5.26 -25.57 30.40
CA GLU A 136 -6.27 -25.97 29.43
C GLU A 136 -7.59 -25.25 29.69
N MET A 137 -8.16 -24.71 28.62
CA MET A 137 -9.44 -24.03 28.60
C MET A 137 -10.33 -24.65 27.52
N SER A 138 -11.61 -24.83 27.87
CA SER A 138 -12.63 -25.20 26.88
C SER A 138 -12.87 -24.03 25.93
N VAL A 139 -12.93 -24.33 24.63
CA VAL A 139 -13.10 -23.34 23.58
C VAL A 139 -14.57 -23.10 23.24
N LYS A 140 -14.86 -21.93 22.66
CA LYS A 140 -16.16 -21.56 22.09
C LYS A 140 -15.92 -20.75 20.82
N PRO A 141 -16.84 -20.75 19.83
CA PRO A 141 -16.68 -19.93 18.64
C PRO A 141 -16.55 -18.44 19.03
N GLY A 142 -15.67 -17.73 18.34
CA GLY A 142 -15.32 -16.33 18.60
C GLY A 142 -14.42 -16.10 19.80
N ILE A 143 -13.86 -17.14 20.44
CA ILE A 143 -12.85 -16.91 21.50
C ILE A 143 -11.62 -16.25 20.88
N ARG A 144 -11.17 -15.15 21.49
CA ARG A 144 -9.96 -14.45 21.09
C ARG A 144 -8.71 -15.25 21.45
N ILE A 145 -7.82 -15.35 20.47
CA ILE A 145 -6.51 -15.97 20.57
C ILE A 145 -5.47 -14.84 20.71
N PHE A 146 -4.53 -15.02 21.63
CA PHE A 146 -3.42 -14.11 21.87
C PHE A 146 -2.10 -14.79 21.54
N GLU A 147 -1.03 -13.98 21.47
CA GLU A 147 0.33 -14.50 21.39
C GLU A 147 0.65 -15.38 22.61
N ASN A 148 1.43 -16.43 22.37
CA ASN A 148 1.79 -17.52 23.27
C ASN A 148 0.64 -18.46 23.65
N ASP A 149 -0.57 -18.28 23.11
CA ASP A 149 -1.60 -19.31 23.20
C ASP A 149 -1.19 -20.54 22.39
N ARG A 150 -1.69 -21.71 22.80
CA ARG A 150 -1.53 -22.97 22.06
C ARG A 150 -2.90 -23.62 21.87
N LEU A 151 -3.25 -23.96 20.63
CA LEU A 151 -4.49 -24.61 20.27
C LEU A 151 -4.20 -26.06 19.88
N ALA A 152 -4.89 -27.01 20.52
CA ALA A 152 -4.72 -28.44 20.26
C ALA A 152 -6.06 -29.09 19.91
N THR A 153 -6.03 -30.00 18.93
CA THR A 153 -7.17 -30.79 18.47
C THR A 153 -6.94 -32.27 18.82
N GLY A 154 -7.99 -32.95 19.27
CA GLY A 154 -7.95 -34.39 19.55
C GLY A 154 -8.11 -35.25 18.29
N ALA A 155 -8.31 -36.56 18.46
CA ALA A 155 -8.38 -37.53 17.35
C ALA A 155 -9.59 -37.40 16.41
N ASN A 156 -10.60 -36.63 16.81
CA ASN A 156 -11.73 -36.25 15.94
C ASN A 156 -11.94 -34.73 15.97
N GLY A 157 -10.91 -33.99 16.38
CA GLY A 157 -10.96 -32.55 16.55
C GLY A 157 -10.66 -31.84 15.25
N MET A 158 -11.37 -30.76 14.95
CA MET A 158 -11.03 -29.86 13.85
C MET A 158 -11.23 -28.43 14.33
N ALA A 159 -10.41 -27.50 13.86
CA ALA A 159 -10.51 -26.10 14.27
C ALA A 159 -10.23 -25.16 13.11
N THR A 160 -11.00 -24.09 13.00
CA THR A 160 -10.75 -22.99 12.05
C THR A 160 -10.39 -21.74 12.83
N VAL A 161 -9.22 -21.18 12.56
CA VAL A 161 -8.74 -19.93 13.14
C VAL A 161 -8.76 -18.86 12.07
N ARG A 162 -9.45 -17.76 12.34
CA ARG A 162 -9.44 -16.57 11.49
C ARG A 162 -8.54 -15.53 12.14
N PHE A 163 -7.55 -15.06 11.39
CA PHE A 163 -6.57 -14.07 11.84
C PHE A 163 -7.09 -12.64 11.62
N PHE A 164 -6.38 -11.68 12.22
CA PHE A 164 -6.70 -10.26 12.16
C PHE A 164 -6.62 -9.65 10.74
N ASP A 165 -5.87 -10.30 9.85
CA ASP A 165 -5.68 -9.92 8.44
C ASP A 165 -6.67 -10.64 7.50
N GLU A 166 -7.70 -11.29 8.06
CA GLU A 166 -8.67 -12.16 7.37
C GLU A 166 -8.06 -13.44 6.76
N SER A 167 -6.78 -13.74 7.02
CA SER A 167 -6.23 -15.07 6.74
C SER A 167 -6.94 -16.12 7.60
N VAL A 168 -6.97 -17.36 7.12
CA VAL A 168 -7.62 -18.48 7.83
C VAL A 168 -6.69 -19.69 7.85
N SER A 169 -6.53 -20.31 9.02
CA SER A 169 -5.93 -21.63 9.17
C SER A 169 -6.96 -22.65 9.62
N ARG A 170 -6.97 -23.83 9.00
CA ARG A 170 -7.81 -24.97 9.37
C ARG A 170 -6.91 -26.11 9.85
N LEU A 171 -7.14 -26.57 11.07
CA LEU A 171 -6.40 -27.63 11.73
C LEU A 171 -7.18 -28.94 11.59
N ALA A 172 -6.49 -29.99 11.16
CA ALA A 172 -7.01 -31.34 11.14
C ALA A 172 -7.02 -31.93 12.57
N ASP A 173 -7.32 -33.22 12.69
CA ASP A 173 -7.19 -33.96 13.94
C ASP A 173 -5.74 -34.07 14.40
N ASN A 174 -5.55 -34.33 15.70
CA ASN A 174 -4.23 -34.52 16.32
C ASN A 174 -3.21 -33.40 16.00
N THR A 175 -3.72 -32.19 15.80
CA THR A 175 -2.95 -31.02 15.39
C THR A 175 -2.76 -30.05 16.53
N GLU A 176 -1.56 -29.50 16.62
CA GLU A 176 -1.15 -28.60 17.68
C GLU A 176 -0.42 -27.37 17.11
N LEU A 177 -0.95 -26.19 17.41
CA LEU A 177 -0.49 -24.92 16.89
C LEU A 177 -0.21 -23.94 18.03
N THR A 178 0.95 -23.30 18.02
CA THR A 178 1.29 -22.19 18.92
C THR A 178 1.28 -20.87 18.14
N PHE A 179 0.75 -19.80 18.73
CA PHE A 179 0.69 -18.48 18.11
C PHE A 179 1.83 -17.61 18.65
N ASN A 180 2.88 -17.36 17.87
CA ASN A 180 4.03 -16.58 18.37
C ASN A 180 3.81 -15.08 18.19
N VAL A 181 3.47 -14.66 16.97
CA VAL A 181 3.31 -13.24 16.60
C VAL A 181 1.94 -13.06 15.95
N LEU A 182 1.15 -12.15 16.51
CA LEU A 182 -0.19 -11.79 16.04
C LEU A 182 -0.32 -10.26 16.10
N SER A 183 0.50 -9.55 15.33
CA SER A 183 0.57 -8.09 15.40
C SER A 183 0.55 -7.42 14.03
N VAL A 184 -0.05 -6.22 14.02
CA VAL A 184 0.23 -5.21 13.03
C VAL A 184 1.46 -4.46 13.54
N GLY A 185 2.53 -4.42 12.74
CA GLY A 185 3.76 -3.68 13.02
C GLY A 185 3.50 -2.20 13.25
N ASP A 186 4.53 -1.50 13.72
CA ASP A 186 4.47 -0.10 14.14
C ASP A 186 3.68 0.79 13.15
N GLU A 187 2.95 1.79 13.68
CA GLU A 187 1.88 2.55 12.99
C GLU A 187 2.28 3.09 11.60
N TYR A 188 3.58 3.26 11.38
CA TYR A 188 4.19 3.81 10.17
C TYR A 188 4.30 2.84 9.00
N LEU A 189 4.55 1.54 9.24
CA LEU A 189 4.75 0.55 8.16
C LEU A 189 3.53 -0.34 7.92
N LYS A 190 2.60 -0.44 8.89
CA LYS A 190 1.37 -1.26 8.80
C LYS A 190 1.64 -2.67 8.23
N GLU A 191 2.74 -3.29 8.66
CA GLU A 191 3.11 -4.64 8.25
C GLU A 191 2.28 -5.62 9.08
N SER A 192 1.45 -6.47 8.45
CA SER A 192 0.83 -7.55 9.23
C SER A 192 1.76 -8.74 9.28
N ARG A 193 2.12 -9.16 10.49
CA ARG A 193 2.90 -10.36 10.70
C ARG A 193 2.10 -11.38 11.49
N VAL A 194 1.95 -12.56 10.89
CA VAL A 194 1.40 -13.74 11.55
C VAL A 194 2.52 -14.77 11.58
N ASN A 195 2.94 -15.19 12.78
CA ASN A 195 3.88 -16.29 12.94
C ASN A 195 3.27 -17.34 13.86
N VAL A 196 3.15 -18.56 13.36
CA VAL A 196 2.61 -19.71 14.09
C VAL A 196 3.57 -20.89 14.04
N VAL A 197 3.58 -21.72 15.07
CA VAL A 197 4.41 -22.94 15.13
C VAL A 197 3.51 -24.16 15.09
N LEU A 198 3.65 -24.97 14.04
CA LEU A 198 2.98 -26.27 13.90
C LEU A 198 3.85 -27.35 14.56
N LEU A 199 3.49 -27.72 15.79
CA LEU A 199 4.26 -28.67 16.60
C LEU A 199 4.07 -30.11 16.10
N ASN A 200 2.83 -30.49 15.76
CA ASN A 200 2.45 -31.76 15.15
C ASN A 200 1.10 -31.65 14.43
N GLY A 201 0.83 -32.62 13.55
CA GLY A 201 -0.45 -32.74 12.82
C GLY A 201 -0.44 -32.00 11.48
N ARG A 202 -1.61 -31.60 11.01
CA ARG A 202 -1.82 -31.04 9.68
C ARG A 202 -2.59 -29.74 9.73
N MET A 203 -2.10 -28.74 9.01
CA MET A 203 -2.71 -27.42 8.89
C MET A 203 -2.85 -26.99 7.44
N TRP A 204 -4.03 -26.55 7.07
CA TRP A 204 -4.28 -25.78 5.85
C TRP A 204 -4.27 -24.28 6.17
N SER A 205 -3.65 -23.47 5.34
CA SER A 205 -3.66 -22.01 5.48
C SER A 205 -4.06 -21.33 4.18
N ARG A 206 -5.05 -20.45 4.27
CA ARG A 206 -5.45 -19.49 3.23
C ARG A 206 -5.05 -18.09 3.67
N VAL A 207 -4.03 -17.53 3.05
CA VAL A 207 -3.46 -16.22 3.39
C VAL A 207 -4.07 -15.17 2.47
N ILE A 208 -4.72 -14.17 3.07
CA ILE A 208 -5.35 -13.05 2.37
C ILE A 208 -4.37 -11.87 2.43
N GLY A 209 -3.67 -11.59 1.33
CA GLY A 209 -2.62 -10.55 1.26
C GLY A 209 -3.16 -9.12 1.30
N MET A 210 -3.88 -8.74 2.37
CA MET A 210 -4.64 -7.50 2.46
C MET A 210 -3.80 -6.24 2.73
N ASN A 211 -2.66 -6.35 3.41
CA ASN A 211 -1.78 -5.19 3.69
C ASN A 211 -0.61 -5.11 2.67
N ALA A 212 -0.19 -3.91 2.29
CA ALA A 212 0.34 -3.69 0.93
C ALA A 212 1.85 -3.81 0.71
N VAL A 213 2.67 -3.89 1.77
CA VAL A 213 4.12 -3.67 1.62
C VAL A 213 4.93 -4.88 2.05
N SER A 214 4.52 -5.60 3.10
CA SER A 214 5.37 -6.62 3.74
C SER A 214 4.56 -7.53 4.67
N ASN A 215 3.42 -8.06 4.19
CA ASN A 215 2.71 -9.05 5.00
C ASN A 215 3.47 -10.34 4.93
N VAL A 216 3.77 -10.92 6.08
CA VAL A 216 4.41 -12.22 6.12
C VAL A 216 3.56 -13.11 7.01
N PHE A 217 3.02 -14.16 6.39
CA PHE A 217 2.40 -15.27 7.10
C PHE A 217 3.42 -16.40 7.18
N GLU A 218 3.91 -16.65 8.38
CA GLU A 218 4.97 -17.60 8.68
C GLU A 218 4.42 -18.79 9.45
N VAL A 219 4.75 -20.00 8.98
CA VAL A 219 4.51 -21.24 9.71
C VAL A 219 5.84 -21.91 9.96
N GLU A 220 6.21 -21.97 11.24
CA GLU A 220 7.39 -22.67 11.72
C GLU A 220 7.06 -24.13 12.03
N PHE A 221 7.95 -25.04 11.65
CA PHE A 221 7.85 -26.45 12.00
C PHE A 221 9.26 -27.06 11.99
N GLN A 222 9.64 -27.72 13.07
CA GLN A 222 10.88 -28.49 13.15
C GLN A 222 12.18 -27.77 12.72
N GLY A 223 12.26 -26.45 12.97
CA GLY A 223 13.42 -25.63 12.59
C GLY A 223 13.40 -25.13 11.14
N TYR A 224 12.33 -25.42 10.40
CA TYR A 224 12.01 -24.80 9.10
C TYR A 224 10.94 -23.73 9.29
N MET A 225 10.89 -22.80 8.35
CA MET A 225 9.86 -21.77 8.30
C MET A 225 9.34 -21.63 6.88
N THR A 226 8.06 -21.89 6.68
CA THR A 226 7.36 -21.49 5.44
C THR A 226 6.88 -20.06 5.58
N SER A 227 7.04 -19.24 4.54
CA SER A 227 6.54 -17.87 4.49
C SER A 227 5.83 -17.58 3.18
N THR A 228 4.71 -16.85 3.25
CA THR A 228 4.03 -16.32 2.06
C THR A 228 3.31 -15.02 2.39
N ASN A 229 3.09 -14.18 1.37
CA ASN A 229 2.37 -12.92 1.50
C ASN A 229 0.88 -13.09 1.17
N ALA A 230 0.54 -14.10 0.37
CA ALA A 230 -0.81 -14.46 -0.04
C ALA A 230 -0.77 -15.84 -0.69
N GLY A 231 -1.76 -16.69 -0.47
CA GLY A 231 -1.74 -18.03 -1.07
C GLY A 231 -2.63 -19.01 -0.37
N ALA A 232 -2.59 -20.26 -0.81
CA ALA A 232 -3.23 -21.38 -0.14
C ALA A 232 -2.25 -22.55 -0.13
N PHE A 233 -1.97 -23.08 1.06
CA PHE A 233 -1.01 -24.17 1.23
C PHE A 233 -1.39 -25.08 2.40
N ASP A 234 -0.91 -26.32 2.36
CA ASP A 234 -1.10 -27.34 3.38
C ASP A 234 0.27 -27.76 3.93
N VAL A 235 0.38 -27.84 5.25
CA VAL A 235 1.58 -28.32 5.96
C VAL A 235 1.19 -29.55 6.77
N ASN A 236 1.79 -30.70 6.45
CA ASN A 236 1.58 -31.96 7.16
C ASN A 236 2.85 -32.39 7.91
N ASN A 237 2.79 -32.37 9.24
CA ASN A 237 3.87 -32.71 10.17
C ASN A 237 3.48 -33.90 11.08
N GLU A 238 3.22 -35.06 10.48
CA GLU A 238 2.80 -36.28 11.20
C GLU A 238 3.82 -37.42 11.18
N SER A 239 4.79 -37.43 10.25
CA SER A 239 5.63 -38.61 9.97
C SER A 239 7.12 -38.37 10.19
N GLU A 240 8.00 -39.21 9.63
CA GLU A 240 9.45 -38.93 9.50
C GLU A 240 9.76 -37.84 8.46
N MET A 241 8.73 -37.38 7.75
CA MET A 241 8.79 -36.34 6.73
C MET A 241 7.76 -35.24 7.03
N VAL A 242 8.09 -34.01 6.63
CA VAL A 242 7.13 -32.90 6.56
C VAL A 242 6.82 -32.64 5.09
N GLU A 243 5.53 -32.54 4.75
CA GLU A 243 5.09 -32.18 3.42
C GLU A 243 4.47 -30.79 3.42
N VAL A 244 4.87 -29.95 2.45
CA VAL A 244 4.29 -28.63 2.20
C VAL A 244 3.73 -28.62 0.77
N GLU A 245 2.41 -28.57 0.63
CA GLU A 245 1.72 -28.57 -0.67
C GLU A 245 1.15 -27.17 -0.97
N VAL A 246 1.43 -26.62 -2.16
CA VAL A 246 1.02 -25.26 -2.52
C VAL A 246 -0.07 -25.28 -3.59
N PHE A 247 -1.24 -24.74 -3.27
CA PHE A 247 -2.42 -24.77 -4.13
C PHE A 247 -2.71 -23.45 -4.83
N ASN A 248 -2.24 -22.34 -4.27
CA ASN A 248 -2.40 -21.01 -4.84
C ASN A 248 -1.17 -20.16 -4.49
N ASN A 249 -0.65 -19.44 -5.48
CA ASN A 249 0.55 -18.59 -5.40
C ASN A 249 1.81 -19.43 -5.10
N ALA A 250 2.76 -18.89 -4.35
CA ALA A 250 4.02 -19.53 -3.97
C ALA A 250 4.26 -19.40 -2.47
N VAL A 251 5.05 -20.33 -1.95
CA VAL A 251 5.52 -20.36 -0.57
C VAL A 251 7.04 -20.50 -0.57
N ASP A 252 7.72 -19.67 0.20
CA ASP A 252 9.15 -19.79 0.43
C ASP A 252 9.40 -20.65 1.66
N ILE A 253 10.27 -21.65 1.53
CA ILE A 253 10.69 -22.55 2.62
C ILE A 253 12.10 -22.16 3.02
N ASN A 254 12.21 -21.55 4.19
CA ASN A 254 13.47 -21.15 4.80
C ASN A 254 14.01 -22.28 5.66
N SER A 255 15.21 -22.76 5.30
CA SER A 255 16.08 -23.58 6.13
C SER A 255 17.25 -22.74 6.66
N ALA A 256 18.07 -23.29 7.55
CA ALA A 256 19.24 -22.59 8.09
C ALA A 256 20.25 -22.10 7.03
N HIS A 257 20.22 -22.65 5.81
CA HIS A 257 21.24 -22.39 4.78
C HIS A 257 20.68 -22.03 3.41
N LYS A 258 19.38 -22.22 3.18
CA LYS A 258 18.77 -22.06 1.85
C LYS A 258 17.31 -21.67 1.95
N VAL A 259 16.90 -20.80 1.05
CA VAL A 259 15.49 -20.48 0.76
C VAL A 259 15.10 -21.24 -0.50
N GLU A 260 14.07 -22.09 -0.41
CA GLU A 260 13.50 -22.83 -1.53
C GLU A 260 12.10 -22.33 -1.81
N ARG A 261 11.83 -21.87 -3.03
CA ARG A 261 10.50 -21.41 -3.42
C ARG A 261 9.69 -22.55 -4.03
N VAL A 262 8.50 -22.79 -3.50
CA VAL A 262 7.54 -23.80 -3.96
C VAL A 262 6.36 -23.08 -4.61
N GLY A 263 6.25 -23.19 -5.94
CA GLY A 263 5.13 -22.61 -6.69
C GLY A 263 3.87 -23.46 -6.67
N GLN A 264 2.76 -22.88 -7.11
CA GLN A 264 1.46 -23.52 -7.23
C GLN A 264 1.52 -24.88 -7.96
N GLY A 265 0.80 -25.87 -7.44
CA GLY A 265 0.71 -27.22 -8.01
C GLY A 265 1.87 -28.14 -7.63
N ASN A 266 2.89 -27.62 -6.95
CA ASN A 266 4.05 -28.36 -6.48
C ASN A 266 3.95 -28.67 -4.98
N LYS A 267 4.80 -29.58 -4.52
CA LYS A 267 5.00 -29.84 -3.10
C LYS A 267 6.48 -29.90 -2.76
N ALA A 268 6.81 -29.57 -1.53
CA ALA A 268 8.12 -29.85 -0.95
C ALA A 268 8.00 -30.96 0.10
N VAL A 269 8.93 -31.90 0.05
CA VAL A 269 9.07 -32.97 1.03
C VAL A 269 10.39 -32.75 1.79
N ILE A 270 10.30 -32.68 3.11
CA ILE A 270 11.42 -32.40 4.01
C ILE A 270 11.65 -33.63 4.86
N THR A 271 12.81 -34.27 4.69
CA THR A 271 13.16 -35.48 5.47
C THR A 271 13.82 -35.07 6.78
N LYS A 272 13.27 -35.50 7.93
CA LYS A 272 13.70 -35.03 9.26
C LYS A 272 15.16 -35.36 9.57
N ASP A 273 15.65 -36.49 9.08
CA ASP A 273 17.00 -36.97 9.36
C ASP A 273 18.09 -36.26 8.53
N SER A 274 17.81 -35.94 7.26
CA SER A 274 18.79 -35.30 6.36
C SER A 274 18.70 -33.78 6.39
N GLY A 275 17.51 -33.26 6.73
CA GLY A 275 17.16 -31.86 6.57
C GLY A 275 17.14 -31.36 5.12
N GLU A 276 17.09 -32.30 4.16
CA GLU A 276 17.01 -31.98 2.74
C GLU A 276 15.57 -31.62 2.36
N VAL A 277 15.43 -30.49 1.66
CA VAL A 277 14.17 -30.04 1.05
C VAL A 277 14.15 -30.50 -0.40
N VAL A 278 13.24 -31.39 -0.77
CA VAL A 278 13.07 -31.87 -2.13
C VAL A 278 11.76 -31.32 -2.70
N VAL A 279 11.86 -30.51 -3.75
CA VAL A 279 10.68 -29.98 -4.46
C VAL A 279 10.25 -30.97 -5.54
N GLU A 280 9.00 -31.45 -5.45
CA GLU A 280 8.37 -32.33 -6.42
C GLU A 280 7.33 -31.58 -7.25
N ASN A 281 7.40 -31.75 -8.58
CA ASN A 281 6.60 -30.97 -9.54
C ASN A 281 5.11 -31.38 -9.65
N THR A 282 4.56 -32.14 -8.70
CA THR A 282 3.16 -32.56 -8.78
C THR A 282 2.61 -32.95 -7.40
N ILE A 283 1.59 -32.21 -6.95
CA ILE A 283 0.69 -32.69 -5.89
C ILE A 283 -0.12 -33.86 -6.46
N ARG A 284 0.25 -35.08 -6.09
CA ARG A 284 -0.49 -36.27 -6.51
C ARG A 284 -1.86 -36.26 -5.84
N ASP A 285 -2.92 -36.41 -6.64
CA ASP A 285 -4.27 -36.75 -6.14
C ASP A 285 -5.03 -35.64 -5.38
N SER A 286 -4.74 -34.36 -5.63
CA SER A 286 -5.45 -33.22 -5.00
C SER A 286 -6.97 -33.28 -5.15
N GLY A 287 -7.48 -33.83 -6.27
CA GLY A 287 -8.91 -34.01 -6.52
C GLY A 287 -9.57 -35.19 -5.80
N ALA A 288 -8.79 -36.15 -5.29
CA ALA A 288 -9.31 -37.32 -4.59
C ALA A 288 -9.32 -37.16 -3.06
N ASN A 289 -8.50 -36.24 -2.53
CA ASN A 289 -8.41 -35.99 -1.10
C ASN A 289 -9.55 -35.08 -0.61
N GLU A 290 -10.44 -35.62 0.23
CA GLU A 290 -11.61 -34.90 0.76
C GLU A 290 -11.22 -33.65 1.58
N TRP A 291 -10.11 -33.71 2.32
CA TRP A 291 -9.58 -32.57 3.09
C TRP A 291 -9.20 -31.41 2.17
N ILE A 292 -8.43 -31.69 1.13
CA ILE A 292 -7.97 -30.67 0.16
C ILE A 292 -9.17 -30.05 -0.55
N ARG A 293 -10.07 -30.88 -1.08
CA ARG A 293 -11.27 -30.40 -1.78
C ARG A 293 -12.17 -29.55 -0.89
N GLY A 294 -12.43 -30.00 0.34
CA GLY A 294 -13.25 -29.25 1.29
C GLY A 294 -12.63 -27.90 1.69
N ASN A 295 -11.30 -27.82 1.78
CA ASN A 295 -10.60 -26.57 2.05
C ASN A 295 -10.61 -25.61 0.86
N LEU A 296 -10.41 -26.09 -0.37
CA LEU A 296 -10.51 -25.27 -1.57
C LEU A 296 -11.91 -24.66 -1.73
N GLU A 297 -12.97 -25.48 -1.57
CA GLU A 297 -14.36 -25.00 -1.60
C GLU A 297 -14.64 -23.99 -0.47
N SER A 298 -14.03 -24.17 0.69
CA SER A 298 -14.17 -23.24 1.82
C SER A 298 -13.38 -21.95 1.62
N ASP A 299 -12.23 -22.00 0.94
CA ASP A 299 -11.44 -20.83 0.59
C ASP A 299 -12.16 -19.94 -0.43
N GLU A 300 -12.81 -20.54 -1.43
CA GLU A 300 -13.62 -19.80 -2.40
C GLU A 300 -14.76 -19.02 -1.71
N ARG A 301 -15.47 -19.69 -0.79
CA ARG A 301 -16.52 -19.04 0.02
C ARG A 301 -15.96 -17.94 0.90
N HIS A 302 -14.87 -18.20 1.61
CA HIS A 302 -14.23 -17.22 2.48
C HIS A 302 -13.78 -15.97 1.71
N VAL A 303 -13.11 -16.15 0.56
CA VAL A 303 -12.70 -15.03 -0.30
C VAL A 303 -13.91 -14.21 -0.77
N ALA A 304 -15.00 -14.86 -1.17
CA ALA A 304 -16.23 -14.17 -1.58
C ALA A 304 -16.88 -13.40 -0.41
N GLU A 305 -16.89 -13.97 0.80
CA GLU A 305 -17.39 -13.30 2.01
C GLU A 305 -16.54 -12.09 2.38
N VAL A 306 -15.21 -12.21 2.35
CA VAL A 306 -14.29 -11.09 2.62
C VAL A 306 -14.46 -9.99 1.56
N GLN A 307 -14.55 -10.34 0.27
CA GLN A 307 -14.80 -9.37 -0.79
C GLN A 307 -16.15 -8.65 -0.60
N THR A 308 -17.19 -9.38 -0.19
CA THR A 308 -18.50 -8.79 0.13
C THR A 308 -18.40 -7.80 1.29
N LYS A 309 -17.70 -8.16 2.37
CA LYS A 309 -17.45 -7.25 3.51
C LYS A 309 -16.67 -6.01 3.08
N ILE A 310 -15.67 -6.15 2.20
CA ILE A 310 -14.92 -5.02 1.62
C ILE A 310 -15.87 -4.11 0.84
N ASN A 311 -16.67 -4.67 -0.08
CA ASN A 311 -17.59 -3.90 -0.92
C ASN A 311 -18.64 -3.15 -0.08
N VAL A 312 -19.16 -3.78 0.99
CA VAL A 312 -20.07 -3.12 1.94
C VAL A 312 -19.39 -1.94 2.63
N LYS A 313 -18.16 -2.11 3.12
CA LYS A 313 -17.39 -1.01 3.75
C LYS A 313 -17.10 0.13 2.78
N ILE A 314 -16.80 -0.18 1.51
CA ILE A 314 -16.62 0.82 0.45
C ILE A 314 -17.94 1.57 0.21
N ALA A 315 -19.06 0.86 0.08
CA ALA A 315 -20.38 1.46 -0.10
C ALA A 315 -20.77 2.37 1.09
N GLU A 316 -20.53 1.92 2.32
CA GLU A 316 -20.73 2.72 3.54
C GLU A 316 -19.87 3.99 3.53
N THR A 317 -18.61 3.89 3.10
CA THR A 317 -17.69 5.04 2.97
C THR A 317 -18.17 6.04 1.93
N LEU A 318 -18.80 5.56 0.85
CA LEU A 318 -19.41 6.39 -0.18
C LEU A 318 -20.79 6.95 0.22
N GLY A 319 -21.35 6.51 1.35
CA GLY A 319 -22.69 6.88 1.79
C GLY A 319 -23.79 6.36 0.86
N VAL A 320 -23.53 5.26 0.15
CA VAL A 320 -24.50 4.61 -0.75
C VAL A 320 -25.03 3.31 -0.15
N THR A 321 -26.32 3.05 -0.37
CA THR A 321 -26.97 1.80 0.05
C THR A 321 -27.28 0.96 -1.18
N GLY A 322 -26.66 -0.21 -1.29
CA GLY A 322 -26.88 -1.16 -2.39
C GLY A 322 -25.83 -1.10 -3.51
N GLU A 323 -26.07 -1.91 -4.54
CA GLU A 323 -25.12 -2.17 -5.65
C GLU A 323 -25.18 -1.12 -6.76
N ASN A 324 -26.27 -0.36 -6.86
CA ASN A 324 -26.44 0.67 -7.89
C ASN A 324 -25.81 2.00 -7.47
N VAL A 325 -24.50 2.12 -7.70
CA VAL A 325 -23.70 3.30 -7.37
C VAL A 325 -23.57 4.21 -8.59
N ASP A 326 -24.07 5.44 -8.52
CA ASP A 326 -23.84 6.46 -9.56
C ASP A 326 -22.48 7.14 -9.33
N ILE A 327 -21.49 6.81 -10.17
CA ILE A 327 -20.11 7.31 -10.13
C ILE A 327 -20.07 8.85 -10.11
N LYS A 328 -20.99 9.53 -10.80
CA LYS A 328 -21.01 11.00 -10.86
C LYS A 328 -21.60 11.62 -9.61
N GLN A 329 -22.52 10.95 -8.94
CA GLN A 329 -23.20 11.48 -7.76
C GLN A 329 -22.43 11.26 -6.47
N VAL A 330 -21.63 10.20 -6.35
CA VAL A 330 -20.91 9.87 -5.09
C VAL A 330 -19.99 10.99 -4.60
N ALA A 331 -19.45 11.81 -5.51
CA ALA A 331 -18.53 12.89 -5.19
C ALA A 331 -19.16 14.30 -5.33
N ALA A 332 -20.48 14.42 -5.53
CA ALA A 332 -21.12 15.71 -5.81
C ALA A 332 -20.88 16.77 -4.71
N LYS A 333 -20.94 16.35 -3.44
CA LYS A 333 -20.65 17.22 -2.29
C LYS A 333 -19.20 17.69 -2.29
N ASP A 334 -18.25 16.81 -2.58
CA ASP A 334 -16.83 17.11 -2.55
C ASP A 334 -16.39 17.94 -3.76
N ARG A 335 -17.04 17.78 -4.92
CA ARG A 335 -16.86 18.67 -6.07
C ARG A 335 -17.30 20.10 -5.74
N ALA A 336 -18.42 20.27 -5.03
CA ALA A 336 -18.84 21.58 -4.56
C ALA A 336 -17.83 22.16 -3.56
N LEU A 337 -17.30 21.35 -2.64
CA LEU A 337 -16.24 21.76 -1.71
C LEU A 337 -14.97 22.16 -2.46
N PHE A 338 -14.51 21.35 -3.41
CA PHE A 338 -13.36 21.62 -4.28
C PHE A 338 -13.48 22.95 -5.03
N ALA A 339 -14.68 23.27 -5.55
CA ALA A 339 -14.95 24.53 -6.22
C ALA A 339 -14.89 25.74 -5.27
N LEU A 340 -15.21 25.53 -3.99
CA LEU A 340 -15.23 26.56 -2.94
C LEU A 340 -13.90 26.68 -2.18
N THR A 341 -12.98 25.71 -2.30
CA THR A 341 -11.66 25.74 -1.67
C THR A 341 -10.68 26.61 -2.43
N PHE A 342 -10.04 27.54 -1.71
CA PHE A 342 -9.07 28.50 -2.26
C PHE A 342 -7.62 28.20 -1.89
N ASP A 343 -7.38 27.42 -0.83
CA ASP A 343 -6.03 26.98 -0.49
C ASP A 343 -5.56 25.94 -1.52
N ALA A 344 -4.36 26.12 -2.07
CA ALA A 344 -3.88 25.30 -3.17
C ALA A 344 -3.59 23.85 -2.73
N VAL A 345 -3.09 23.66 -1.51
CA VAL A 345 -2.77 22.33 -0.98
C VAL A 345 -4.06 21.59 -0.65
N GLU A 346 -4.97 22.25 0.08
CA GLU A 346 -6.26 21.69 0.43
C GLU A 346 -7.08 21.35 -0.83
N LYS A 347 -7.01 22.22 -1.84
CA LYS A 347 -7.65 21.96 -3.13
C LYS A 347 -7.08 20.72 -3.84
N LYS A 348 -5.77 20.45 -3.71
CA LYS A 348 -5.15 19.23 -4.25
C LYS A 348 -5.58 17.98 -3.47
N LYS A 349 -5.70 18.07 -2.14
CA LYS A 349 -6.23 16.98 -1.30
C LYS A 349 -7.67 16.63 -1.67
N ILE A 350 -8.55 17.62 -1.69
CA ILE A 350 -9.97 17.41 -2.05
C ILE A 350 -10.10 16.88 -3.49
N LYS A 351 -9.26 17.33 -4.44
CA LYS A 351 -9.25 16.76 -5.80
C LYS A 351 -8.97 15.25 -5.75
N LEU A 352 -7.98 14.84 -4.95
CA LEU A 352 -7.62 13.43 -4.77
C LEU A 352 -8.76 12.64 -4.14
N ASP A 353 -9.42 13.20 -3.12
CA ASP A 353 -10.56 12.56 -2.46
C ASP A 353 -11.77 12.40 -3.41
N VAL A 354 -12.06 13.40 -4.25
CA VAL A 354 -13.13 13.33 -5.25
C VAL A 354 -12.90 12.16 -6.21
N VAL A 355 -11.71 12.07 -6.81
CA VAL A 355 -11.43 11.01 -7.79
C VAL A 355 -11.26 9.65 -7.12
N GLU A 356 -10.84 9.60 -5.84
CA GLU A 356 -10.83 8.34 -5.08
C GLU A 356 -12.24 7.81 -4.89
N LYS A 357 -13.22 8.67 -4.56
CA LYS A 357 -14.62 8.23 -4.42
C LYS A 357 -15.20 7.75 -5.73
N GLU A 358 -14.90 8.43 -6.84
CA GLU A 358 -15.27 8.00 -8.19
C GLU A 358 -14.64 6.64 -8.54
N PHE A 359 -13.37 6.44 -8.18
CA PHE A 359 -12.66 5.19 -8.35
C PHE A 359 -13.27 4.05 -7.52
N MET A 360 -13.58 4.29 -6.24
CA MET A 360 -14.26 3.33 -5.37
C MET A 360 -15.65 2.95 -5.90
N ALA A 361 -16.40 3.91 -6.43
CA ALA A 361 -17.69 3.65 -7.08
C ALA A 361 -17.53 2.78 -8.33
N ALA A 362 -16.51 3.05 -9.15
CA ALA A 362 -16.17 2.24 -10.31
C ALA A 362 -15.79 0.80 -9.91
N GLN A 363 -15.06 0.61 -8.80
CA GLN A 363 -14.74 -0.73 -8.28
C GLN A 363 -15.99 -1.52 -7.88
N ILE A 364 -16.94 -0.89 -7.19
CA ILE A 364 -18.20 -1.54 -6.82
C ILE A 364 -18.95 -2.00 -8.07
N LYS A 365 -19.07 -1.13 -9.09
CA LYS A 365 -19.71 -1.48 -10.36
C LYS A 365 -19.00 -2.63 -11.08
N LEU A 366 -17.67 -2.65 -11.10
CA LEU A 366 -16.91 -3.74 -11.71
C LEU A 366 -17.03 -5.06 -10.92
N SER A 367 -17.20 -4.97 -9.60
CA SER A 367 -17.27 -6.14 -8.72
C SER A 367 -18.68 -6.75 -8.63
N SER A 368 -19.74 -6.02 -8.98
CA SER A 368 -21.11 -6.55 -8.95
C SER A 368 -21.38 -7.58 -10.05
N GLY A 369 -20.56 -7.61 -11.11
CA GLY A 369 -20.71 -8.54 -12.23
C GLY A 369 -22.01 -8.34 -13.02
N GLU A 370 -22.68 -7.20 -12.84
CA GLU A 370 -23.88 -6.84 -13.60
C GLU A 370 -23.52 -6.55 -15.07
N ASN A 371 -24.52 -6.55 -15.95
CA ASN A 371 -24.34 -6.19 -17.35
C ASN A 371 -24.00 -4.69 -17.48
N ILE A 372 -22.72 -4.35 -17.33
CA ILE A 372 -22.19 -2.99 -17.50
C ILE A 372 -22.42 -2.58 -18.96
N SER A 373 -23.18 -1.50 -19.17
CA SER A 373 -23.37 -0.92 -20.51
C SER A 373 -22.07 -0.32 -21.06
N ASP A 374 -21.95 -0.18 -22.39
CA ASP A 374 -20.77 0.43 -23.01
C ASP A 374 -20.53 1.87 -22.50
N GLU A 375 -21.61 2.61 -22.25
CA GLU A 375 -21.54 3.95 -21.64
C GLU A 375 -21.00 3.89 -20.21
N GLU A 376 -21.51 3.00 -19.36
CA GLU A 376 -21.01 2.83 -18.00
C GLU A 376 -19.57 2.33 -17.96
N ARG A 377 -19.18 1.46 -18.90
CA ARG A 377 -17.79 1.01 -19.02
C ARG A 377 -16.86 2.16 -19.33
N THR A 378 -17.28 3.07 -20.21
CA THR A 378 -16.54 4.30 -20.52
C THR A 378 -16.40 5.18 -19.28
N GLU A 379 -17.45 5.35 -18.49
CA GLU A 379 -17.40 6.13 -17.23
C GLU A 379 -16.49 5.49 -16.19
N ILE A 380 -16.50 4.17 -16.08
CA ILE A 380 -15.61 3.40 -15.20
C ILE A 380 -14.15 3.58 -15.62
N ASP A 381 -13.84 3.39 -16.91
CA ASP A 381 -12.48 3.53 -17.43
C ASP A 381 -11.97 4.98 -17.25
N GLU A 382 -12.85 5.98 -17.43
CA GLU A 382 -12.55 7.38 -17.16
C GLU A 382 -12.26 7.62 -15.67
N ALA A 383 -13.04 7.05 -14.75
CA ALA A 383 -12.82 7.18 -13.31
C ALA A 383 -11.47 6.58 -12.88
N ILE A 384 -11.13 5.38 -13.37
CA ILE A 384 -9.84 4.72 -13.12
C ILE A 384 -8.69 5.58 -13.63
N LYS A 385 -8.79 6.08 -14.86
CA LYS A 385 -7.76 6.94 -15.46
C LYS A 385 -7.63 8.29 -14.75
N ASN A 386 -8.75 8.89 -14.31
CA ASN A 386 -8.74 10.16 -13.57
C ASN A 386 -8.08 10.01 -12.20
N PHE A 387 -8.30 8.88 -11.54
CA PHE A 387 -7.62 8.51 -10.30
C PHE A 387 -6.10 8.42 -10.49
N GLU A 388 -5.64 7.64 -11.48
CA GLU A 388 -4.21 7.53 -11.82
C GLU A 388 -3.57 8.90 -12.07
N ASN A 389 -4.16 9.70 -12.96
CA ASN A 389 -3.63 11.02 -13.31
C ASN A 389 -3.60 11.97 -12.12
N ALA A 390 -4.64 11.97 -11.29
CA ALA A 390 -4.69 12.82 -10.11
C ALA A 390 -3.63 12.43 -9.07
N PHE A 391 -3.33 11.14 -8.92
CA PHE A 391 -2.26 10.66 -8.05
C PHE A 391 -0.89 11.11 -8.54
N VAL A 392 -0.60 10.93 -9.84
CA VAL A 392 0.64 11.41 -10.46
C VAL A 392 0.77 12.93 -10.31
N ASP A 393 -0.30 13.68 -10.59
CA ASP A 393 -0.39 15.13 -10.38
C ASP A 393 -0.14 15.54 -8.92
N PHE A 394 -0.55 14.70 -7.97
CA PHE A 394 -0.41 14.96 -6.54
C PHE A 394 1.03 14.71 -6.08
N TYR A 395 1.67 13.62 -6.49
CA TYR A 395 3.09 13.37 -6.19
C TYR A 395 4.02 14.42 -6.81
N ASN A 396 3.75 14.87 -8.05
CA ASN A 396 4.46 15.99 -8.63
C ASN A 396 4.31 17.26 -7.79
N PHE A 397 3.12 17.51 -7.24
CA PHE A 397 2.88 18.62 -6.32
C PHE A 397 3.61 18.45 -4.98
N VAL A 398 3.70 17.23 -4.45
CA VAL A 398 4.52 16.92 -3.26
C VAL A 398 5.98 17.26 -3.51
N ASP A 399 6.54 16.96 -4.69
CA ASP A 399 7.91 17.34 -5.05
C ASP A 399 8.10 18.85 -5.11
N GLU A 400 7.13 19.59 -5.67
CA GLU A 400 7.15 21.06 -5.66
C GLU A 400 7.12 21.65 -4.24
N VAL A 401 6.37 21.03 -3.32
CA VAL A 401 6.30 21.43 -1.91
C VAL A 401 7.60 21.10 -1.19
N ALA A 402 8.22 19.95 -1.47
CA ALA A 402 9.45 19.49 -0.82
C ALA A 402 10.63 20.47 -1.01
N VAL A 403 10.65 21.22 -2.12
CA VAL A 403 11.63 22.30 -2.36
C VAL A 403 11.53 23.43 -1.33
N LYS A 404 10.34 23.64 -0.74
CA LYS A 404 10.05 24.74 0.18
C LYS A 404 9.91 24.29 1.63
N ASP A 405 9.30 23.12 1.85
CA ASP A 405 9.00 22.57 3.17
C ASP A 405 9.01 21.04 3.08
N LEU A 406 10.15 20.43 3.43
CA LEU A 406 10.36 18.98 3.34
C LEU A 406 9.41 18.22 4.26
N ARG A 407 9.26 18.67 5.52
CA ARG A 407 8.41 18.00 6.51
C ARG A 407 6.95 18.01 6.06
N TYR A 408 6.47 19.13 5.53
CA TYR A 408 5.10 19.18 5.04
C TYR A 408 4.91 18.33 3.77
N ALA A 409 5.93 18.23 2.91
CA ALA A 409 5.89 17.31 1.77
C ALA A 409 5.83 15.84 2.19
N GLU A 410 6.53 15.45 3.27
CA GLU A 410 6.43 14.11 3.86
C GLU A 410 4.99 13.82 4.33
N GLU A 411 4.36 14.75 5.06
CA GLU A 411 2.94 14.61 5.47
C GLU A 411 1.99 14.42 4.26
N LEU A 412 2.22 15.14 3.16
CA LEU A 412 1.43 14.99 1.94
C LEU A 412 1.71 13.66 1.22
N SER A 413 2.97 13.24 1.19
CA SER A 413 3.38 11.95 0.64
C SER A 413 2.71 10.80 1.40
N ASP A 414 2.68 10.87 2.73
CA ASP A 414 2.03 9.89 3.59
C ASP A 414 0.51 9.87 3.39
N PHE A 415 -0.11 11.05 3.22
CA PHE A 415 -1.53 11.15 2.87
C PHE A 415 -1.85 10.39 1.56
N ALA A 416 -1.07 10.62 0.50
CA ALA A 416 -1.25 9.90 -0.76
C ALA A 416 -0.96 8.39 -0.62
N ALA A 417 0.10 8.03 0.10
CA ALA A 417 0.46 6.63 0.32
C ALA A 417 -0.62 5.85 1.07
N LYS A 418 -1.23 6.44 2.10
CA LYS A 418 -2.35 5.85 2.84
C LYS A 418 -3.55 5.55 1.93
N LYS A 419 -3.84 6.44 0.98
CA LYS A 419 -4.92 6.29 0.01
C LYS A 419 -4.65 5.13 -0.96
N VAL A 420 -3.45 5.07 -1.57
CA VAL A 420 -3.05 3.93 -2.43
C VAL A 420 -3.10 2.61 -1.66
N LEU A 421 -2.59 2.59 -0.43
CA LEU A 421 -2.62 1.42 0.46
C LEU A 421 -4.06 0.94 0.73
N SER A 422 -4.98 1.87 1.05
CA SER A 422 -6.40 1.57 1.24
C SER A 422 -7.01 0.90 0.00
N GLN A 423 -6.75 1.46 -1.17
CA GLN A 423 -7.25 0.90 -2.43
C GLN A 423 -6.61 -0.44 -2.77
N LYS A 424 -5.31 -0.64 -2.49
CA LYS A 424 -4.67 -1.94 -2.73
C LYS A 424 -5.30 -3.01 -1.86
N LYS A 425 -5.58 -2.68 -0.60
CA LYS A 425 -6.28 -3.59 0.33
C LYS A 425 -7.65 -4.00 -0.21
N ALA A 426 -8.44 -3.03 -0.68
CA ALA A 426 -9.75 -3.28 -1.28
C ALA A 426 -9.69 -4.19 -2.52
N LEU A 427 -8.60 -4.12 -3.29
CA LEU A 427 -8.40 -4.85 -4.55
C LEU A 427 -7.58 -6.13 -4.40
N SER A 428 -7.10 -6.46 -3.21
CA SER A 428 -6.19 -7.59 -2.96
C SER A 428 -6.78 -8.95 -3.33
N LEU A 429 -8.11 -9.08 -3.27
CA LEU A 429 -8.85 -10.31 -3.56
C LEU A 429 -9.38 -10.41 -5.00
N ILE A 430 -9.15 -9.37 -5.82
CA ILE A 430 -9.62 -9.34 -7.20
C ILE A 430 -8.76 -10.28 -8.04
N SER A 431 -9.42 -11.28 -8.64
CA SER A 431 -8.76 -12.25 -9.52
C SER A 431 -8.43 -11.62 -10.89
N PRO A 432 -7.45 -12.18 -11.63
CA PRO A 432 -7.13 -11.72 -12.99
C PRO A 432 -8.26 -11.82 -14.02
N GLU A 433 -9.28 -12.63 -13.75
CA GLU A 433 -10.47 -12.79 -14.60
C GLU A 433 -11.51 -11.70 -14.35
N SER A 434 -11.46 -11.04 -13.19
CA SER A 434 -12.43 -10.02 -12.82
C SER A 434 -12.28 -8.78 -13.69
N ASP A 435 -13.41 -8.17 -14.05
CA ASP A 435 -13.43 -6.85 -14.70
C ASP A 435 -12.76 -5.76 -13.84
N ALA A 436 -12.75 -5.92 -12.52
CA ALA A 436 -12.08 -5.01 -11.58
C ALA A 436 -10.55 -5.11 -11.61
N TYR A 437 -9.98 -6.09 -12.33
CA TYR A 437 -8.53 -6.32 -12.33
C TYR A 437 -7.73 -5.12 -12.92
N SER A 438 -8.30 -4.36 -13.86
CA SER A 438 -7.67 -3.14 -14.37
C SER A 438 -7.43 -2.10 -13.27
N ALA A 439 -8.37 -1.95 -12.34
CA ALA A 439 -8.22 -1.08 -11.18
C ALA A 439 -7.09 -1.56 -10.25
N LYS A 440 -6.95 -2.88 -10.07
CA LYS A 440 -5.86 -3.51 -9.31
C LYS A 440 -4.50 -3.18 -9.95
N ILE A 441 -4.39 -3.25 -11.28
CA ILE A 441 -3.16 -2.91 -12.01
C ILE A 441 -2.76 -1.44 -11.75
N VAL A 442 -3.70 -0.51 -11.91
CA VAL A 442 -3.44 0.92 -11.72
C VAL A 442 -2.95 1.21 -10.31
N VAL A 443 -3.62 0.66 -9.29
CA VAL A 443 -3.22 0.87 -7.89
C VAL A 443 -1.85 0.28 -7.58
N ALA A 444 -1.54 -0.89 -8.14
CA ALA A 444 -0.22 -1.50 -8.03
C ALA A 444 0.87 -0.61 -8.65
N ASP A 445 0.65 -0.08 -9.86
CA ASP A 445 1.60 0.83 -10.52
C ASP A 445 1.78 2.14 -9.75
N LEU A 446 0.72 2.67 -9.12
CA LEU A 446 0.79 3.86 -8.28
C LEU A 446 1.70 3.71 -7.05
N GLN A 447 1.94 2.49 -6.56
CA GLN A 447 2.87 2.27 -5.44
C GLN A 447 4.31 2.66 -5.78
N VAL A 448 4.69 2.52 -7.06
CA VAL A 448 6.05 2.82 -7.54
C VAL A 448 6.32 4.33 -7.51
N PHE A 449 5.27 5.16 -7.63
CA PHE A 449 5.40 6.61 -7.60
C PHE A 449 5.68 7.17 -6.20
N LYS A 450 5.33 6.43 -5.13
CA LYS A 450 5.63 6.81 -3.75
C LYS A 450 7.13 6.85 -3.49
N GLU A 451 7.87 5.89 -4.03
CA GLU A 451 9.29 5.77 -3.77
C GLU A 451 10.07 6.80 -4.58
N LYS A 452 10.90 7.62 -3.94
CA LYS A 452 11.79 8.56 -4.64
C LYS A 452 13.15 7.93 -4.96
N ASP A 453 13.57 7.03 -4.09
CA ASP A 453 14.82 6.29 -4.18
C ASP A 453 14.72 5.21 -5.28
N LYS A 454 15.70 5.17 -6.19
CA LYS A 454 15.69 4.24 -7.33
C LYS A 454 15.80 2.79 -6.88
N ASP A 455 16.57 2.51 -5.84
CA ASP A 455 16.77 1.15 -5.34
C ASP A 455 15.48 0.65 -4.68
N LYS A 456 14.80 1.51 -3.91
CA LYS A 456 13.45 1.19 -3.40
C LYS A 456 12.42 1.00 -4.52
N LYS A 457 12.45 1.81 -5.58
CA LYS A 457 11.59 1.60 -6.77
C LYS A 457 11.83 0.24 -7.42
N ILE A 458 13.09 -0.19 -7.53
CA ILE A 458 13.46 -1.50 -8.07
C ILE A 458 12.85 -2.61 -7.20
N VAL A 459 12.97 -2.53 -5.88
CA VAL A 459 12.35 -3.49 -4.96
C VAL A 459 10.84 -3.54 -5.12
N VAL A 460 10.16 -2.38 -5.13
CA VAL A 460 8.69 -2.34 -5.29
C VAL A 460 8.27 -2.93 -6.64
N LYS A 461 8.94 -2.56 -7.74
CA LYS A 461 8.62 -3.13 -9.05
C LYS A 461 8.95 -4.62 -9.16
N ASN A 462 10.00 -5.12 -8.50
CA ASN A 462 10.28 -6.56 -8.43
C ASN A 462 9.13 -7.32 -7.74
N ASN A 463 8.61 -6.79 -6.63
CA ASN A 463 7.45 -7.37 -5.95
C ASN A 463 6.21 -7.38 -6.88
N LEU A 464 6.03 -6.35 -7.71
CA LEU A 464 4.96 -6.32 -8.70
C LEU A 464 5.15 -7.36 -9.82
N ILE A 465 6.40 -7.57 -10.28
CA ILE A 465 6.73 -8.60 -11.26
C ILE A 465 6.37 -9.98 -10.72
N GLU A 466 6.68 -10.26 -9.45
CA GLU A 466 6.28 -11.50 -8.80
C GLU A 466 4.76 -11.65 -8.72
N GLU A 467 4.04 -10.61 -8.31
CA GLU A 467 2.56 -10.62 -8.29
C GLU A 467 1.98 -10.93 -9.68
N ARG A 468 2.51 -10.29 -10.74
CA ARG A 468 2.10 -10.54 -12.13
C ARG A 468 2.41 -11.95 -12.59
N LEU A 469 3.54 -12.51 -12.18
CA LEU A 469 3.90 -13.88 -12.50
C LEU A 469 2.89 -14.86 -11.91
N ASN A 470 2.50 -14.65 -10.65
CA ASN A 470 1.48 -15.47 -10.00
C ASN A 470 0.12 -15.37 -10.71
N ASP A 471 -0.24 -14.18 -11.20
CA ASP A 471 -1.45 -13.98 -12.00
C ASP A 471 -1.37 -14.72 -13.35
N VAL A 472 -0.21 -14.75 -14.00
CA VAL A 472 0.05 -15.53 -15.23
C VAL A 472 -0.09 -17.03 -14.95
N ASP A 473 0.53 -17.53 -13.89
CA ASP A 473 0.46 -18.93 -13.46
C ASP A 473 -0.99 -19.36 -13.20
N PHE A 474 -1.76 -18.50 -12.51
CA PHE A 474 -3.18 -18.72 -12.25
C PHE A 474 -3.97 -18.89 -13.55
N ALA A 475 -3.82 -17.97 -14.51
CA ALA A 475 -4.53 -18.05 -15.79
C ALA A 475 -4.10 -19.27 -16.61
N ALA A 476 -2.80 -19.59 -16.59
CA ALA A 476 -2.24 -20.75 -17.30
C ALA A 476 -2.76 -22.07 -16.72
N ALA A 477 -2.83 -22.18 -15.39
CA ALA A 477 -3.36 -23.35 -14.69
C ALA A 477 -4.83 -23.62 -15.02
N LYS A 478 -5.61 -22.56 -15.27
CA LYS A 478 -7.00 -22.65 -15.75
C LYS A 478 -7.13 -22.94 -17.25
N GLY A 479 -6.06 -22.79 -18.02
CA GLY A 479 -6.07 -22.96 -19.47
C GLY A 479 -6.70 -21.77 -20.22
N ASP A 480 -6.83 -20.60 -19.60
CA ASP A 480 -7.32 -19.38 -20.27
C ASP A 480 -6.18 -18.72 -21.05
N VAL A 481 -6.05 -19.12 -22.31
CA VAL A 481 -4.95 -18.70 -23.20
C VAL A 481 -4.95 -17.19 -23.45
N ASP A 482 -6.12 -16.57 -23.59
CA ASP A 482 -6.25 -15.15 -23.92
C ASP A 482 -5.88 -14.28 -22.71
N LEU A 483 -6.37 -14.68 -21.53
CA LEU A 483 -6.00 -14.03 -20.27
C LEU A 483 -4.50 -14.17 -19.99
N THR A 484 -3.94 -15.39 -20.13
CA THR A 484 -2.51 -15.62 -19.96
C THR A 484 -1.69 -14.71 -20.87
N GLU A 485 -2.03 -14.60 -22.16
CA GLU A 485 -1.28 -13.74 -23.10
C GLU A 485 -1.33 -12.26 -22.69
N ARG A 486 -2.49 -11.78 -22.23
CA ARG A 486 -2.65 -10.40 -21.75
C ARG A 486 -1.76 -10.13 -20.53
N LEU A 487 -1.86 -10.97 -19.50
CA LEU A 487 -1.09 -10.83 -18.25
C LEU A 487 0.42 -10.91 -18.51
N LEU A 488 0.82 -11.74 -19.46
CA LEU A 488 2.21 -11.91 -19.85
C LEU A 488 2.80 -10.66 -20.51
N LYS A 489 2.00 -9.90 -21.27
CA LYS A 489 2.42 -8.60 -21.82
C LYS A 489 2.62 -7.57 -20.71
N ASP A 490 1.76 -7.56 -19.71
CA ASP A 490 1.89 -6.69 -18.54
C ASP A 490 3.15 -7.06 -17.73
N TYR A 491 3.36 -8.34 -17.47
CA TYR A 491 4.59 -8.87 -16.85
C TYR A 491 5.86 -8.43 -17.62
N GLN A 492 5.88 -8.61 -18.95
CA GLN A 492 7.02 -8.19 -19.78
C GLN A 492 7.30 -6.69 -19.69
N ARG A 493 6.24 -5.87 -19.71
CA ARG A 493 6.35 -4.42 -19.58
C ARG A 493 6.99 -4.03 -18.25
N ASP A 494 6.60 -4.68 -17.15
CA ASP A 494 7.17 -4.42 -15.83
C ASP A 494 8.63 -4.89 -15.73
N VAL A 495 8.97 -6.06 -16.27
CA VAL A 495 10.36 -6.54 -16.36
C VAL A 495 11.25 -5.55 -17.12
N VAL A 496 10.82 -5.08 -18.29
CA VAL A 496 11.57 -4.08 -19.07
C VAL A 496 11.73 -2.78 -18.28
N SER A 497 10.67 -2.33 -17.60
CA SER A 497 10.72 -1.13 -16.76
C SER A 497 11.74 -1.27 -15.63
N VAL A 498 11.88 -2.43 -15.00
CA VAL A 498 12.89 -2.63 -13.94
C VAL A 498 14.30 -2.66 -14.51
N ILE A 499 14.51 -3.35 -15.63
CA ILE A 499 15.82 -3.36 -16.31
C ILE A 499 16.27 -1.94 -16.64
N GLU A 500 15.35 -1.09 -17.11
CA GLU A 500 15.62 0.33 -17.36
C GLU A 500 15.95 1.10 -16.07
N LEU A 501 15.26 0.82 -14.96
CA LEU A 501 15.57 1.42 -13.65
C LEU A 501 16.95 0.99 -13.12
N ILE A 502 17.31 -0.29 -13.23
CA ILE A 502 18.64 -0.80 -12.85
C ILE A 502 19.73 -0.17 -13.72
N ALA A 503 19.49 -0.03 -15.02
CA ALA A 503 20.45 0.65 -15.90
C ALA A 503 20.70 2.10 -15.45
N GLN A 504 19.66 2.77 -14.94
CA GLN A 504 19.70 4.15 -14.47
C GLN A 504 20.15 4.33 -13.01
N THR A 505 20.25 3.28 -12.18
CA THR A 505 20.75 3.43 -10.80
C THR A 505 22.25 3.74 -10.78
N ASP A 506 22.70 4.40 -9.73
CA ASP A 506 24.12 4.72 -9.49
C ASP A 506 24.87 3.57 -8.79
N ALA A 507 24.20 2.43 -8.57
CA ALA A 507 24.78 1.24 -7.97
C ALA A 507 26.01 0.71 -8.74
N SER A 508 26.92 0.05 -8.02
CA SER A 508 28.11 -0.58 -8.61
C SER A 508 27.76 -1.60 -9.68
N SER A 509 28.69 -1.91 -10.59
CA SER A 509 28.46 -2.93 -11.62
C SER A 509 28.10 -4.29 -11.02
N VAL A 510 28.74 -4.67 -9.90
CA VAL A 510 28.47 -5.91 -9.17
C VAL A 510 27.04 -5.94 -8.62
N GLU A 511 26.57 -4.82 -8.07
CA GLU A 511 25.22 -4.73 -7.54
C GLU A 511 24.16 -4.74 -8.65
N LYS A 512 24.44 -4.09 -9.79
CA LYS A 512 23.57 -4.18 -10.97
C LYS A 512 23.49 -5.60 -11.52
N GLU A 513 24.61 -6.31 -11.58
CA GLU A 513 24.64 -7.73 -11.97
C GLU A 513 23.83 -8.59 -11.01
N ARG A 514 23.93 -8.34 -9.70
CA ARG A 514 23.13 -9.02 -8.66
C ARG A 514 21.64 -8.81 -8.88
N LEU A 515 21.19 -7.56 -9.03
CA LEU A 515 19.78 -7.22 -9.26
C LEU A 515 19.25 -7.79 -10.59
N MET A 516 20.07 -7.78 -11.66
CA MET A 516 19.70 -8.40 -12.93
C MET A 516 19.57 -9.92 -12.81
N ALA A 517 20.46 -10.57 -12.04
CA ALA A 517 20.37 -12.00 -11.79
C ALA A 517 19.10 -12.39 -11.03
N GLU A 518 18.65 -11.57 -10.06
CA GLU A 518 17.36 -11.76 -9.39
C GLU A 518 16.19 -11.76 -10.37
N ILE A 519 16.14 -10.77 -11.28
CA ILE A 519 15.09 -10.69 -12.31
C ILE A 519 15.14 -11.87 -13.27
N VAL A 520 16.34 -12.29 -13.70
CA VAL A 520 16.53 -13.46 -14.57
C VAL A 520 16.04 -14.73 -13.88
N ASN A 521 16.30 -14.89 -12.58
CA ASN A 521 15.77 -16.01 -11.81
C ASN A 521 14.23 -15.98 -11.76
N SER A 522 13.62 -14.81 -11.58
CA SER A 522 12.15 -14.66 -11.62
C SER A 522 11.58 -15.00 -13.01
N ILE A 523 12.29 -14.71 -14.10
CA ILE A 523 11.91 -15.11 -15.46
C ILE A 523 12.01 -16.63 -15.63
N ASP A 524 13.03 -17.25 -15.04
CA ASP A 524 13.23 -18.69 -15.19
C ASP A 524 12.15 -19.54 -14.48
N LEU A 525 11.46 -18.98 -13.48
CA LEU A 525 10.25 -19.57 -12.90
C LEU A 525 9.12 -19.73 -13.94
N VAL A 526 9.04 -18.84 -14.93
CA VAL A 526 8.04 -18.91 -16.02
C VAL A 526 8.25 -20.16 -16.90
N ASN A 527 9.46 -20.77 -16.92
CA ASN A 527 9.77 -21.93 -17.77
C ASN A 527 8.92 -23.18 -17.47
N GLY A 528 8.17 -23.20 -16.36
CA GLY A 528 7.17 -24.23 -16.07
C GLY A 528 5.92 -24.14 -16.96
N ILE A 529 5.65 -22.99 -17.57
CA ILE A 529 4.50 -22.73 -18.45
C ILE A 529 4.92 -23.01 -19.92
N ASP A 530 4.04 -23.60 -20.73
CA ASP A 530 4.23 -23.99 -22.16
C ASP A 530 5.54 -23.47 -22.83
N GLN A 531 6.53 -24.36 -22.93
CA GLN A 531 7.92 -24.05 -23.34
C GLN A 531 8.03 -23.29 -24.66
N LYS A 532 7.09 -23.48 -25.59
CA LYS A 532 7.16 -22.83 -26.91
C LYS A 532 6.92 -21.33 -26.82
N ARG A 533 5.96 -20.91 -25.98
CA ARG A 533 5.59 -19.50 -25.80
C ARG A 533 6.58 -18.80 -24.89
N VAL A 534 7.03 -19.46 -23.82
CA VAL A 534 8.08 -18.92 -22.94
C VAL A 534 9.38 -18.66 -23.68
N GLY A 535 9.72 -19.49 -24.67
CA GLY A 535 10.86 -19.25 -25.55
C GLY A 535 10.80 -17.92 -26.33
N GLU A 536 9.61 -17.48 -26.76
CA GLU A 536 9.44 -16.21 -27.47
C GLU A 536 9.57 -15.01 -26.53
N ILE A 537 9.02 -15.13 -25.31
CA ILE A 537 9.14 -14.13 -24.24
C ILE A 537 10.58 -13.96 -23.83
N LYS A 538 11.25 -15.07 -23.51
CA LYS A 538 12.66 -15.09 -23.12
C LYS A 538 13.52 -14.49 -24.22
N LYS A 539 13.23 -14.78 -25.50
CA LYS A 539 13.93 -14.14 -26.63
C LYS A 539 13.69 -12.63 -26.72
N SER A 540 12.48 -12.15 -26.44
CA SER A 540 12.16 -10.72 -26.39
C SER A 540 12.88 -10.00 -25.24
N ILE A 541 12.86 -10.60 -24.04
CA ILE A 541 13.49 -10.04 -22.84
C ILE A 541 15.03 -10.10 -22.94
N LEU A 542 15.60 -11.25 -23.28
CA LEU A 542 17.06 -11.40 -23.48
C LEU A 542 17.57 -10.58 -24.67
N GLY A 543 16.74 -10.35 -25.69
CA GLY A 543 17.04 -9.41 -26.77
C GLY A 543 17.18 -7.97 -26.26
N THR A 544 16.41 -7.61 -25.24
CA THR A 544 16.48 -6.32 -24.55
C THR A 544 17.71 -6.24 -23.64
N GLU A 545 18.04 -7.31 -22.92
CA GLU A 545 19.28 -7.43 -22.13
C GLU A 545 20.52 -7.21 -22.99
N ALA A 546 20.60 -7.88 -24.15
CA ALA A 546 21.70 -7.66 -25.10
C ALA A 546 21.80 -6.19 -25.54
N ALA A 547 20.67 -5.51 -25.76
CA ALA A 547 20.65 -4.09 -26.13
C ALA A 547 21.07 -3.16 -24.96
N VAL A 548 20.74 -3.52 -23.72
CA VAL A 548 21.12 -2.77 -22.51
C VAL A 548 22.61 -2.97 -22.19
N SER A 549 23.11 -4.20 -22.26
CA SER A 549 24.52 -4.54 -22.08
C SER A 549 25.41 -3.85 -23.12
N ILE A 550 24.96 -3.74 -24.37
CA ILE A 550 25.66 -2.97 -25.43
C ILE A 550 25.70 -1.46 -25.10
N LYS A 551 24.66 -0.89 -24.47
CA LYS A 551 24.64 0.51 -24.05
C LYS A 551 25.53 0.78 -22.83
N ILE A 552 25.58 -0.13 -21.86
CA ILE A 552 26.45 -0.03 -20.68
C ILE A 552 27.93 -0.11 -21.10
N ALA A 553 28.27 -1.00 -22.03
CA ALA A 553 29.62 -1.07 -22.58
C ALA A 553 30.02 0.17 -23.41
N ALA A 554 29.04 0.95 -23.90
CA ALA A 554 29.26 2.15 -24.71
C ALA A 554 29.37 3.45 -23.89
N SER A 555 29.12 3.45 -22.57
CA SER A 555 29.40 4.61 -21.72
C SER A 555 30.90 4.72 -21.47
N LYS A 556 31.52 5.71 -22.12
CA LYS A 556 32.95 6.10 -22.15
C LYS A 556 33.92 5.27 -21.28
N PRO A 557 34.96 4.66 -21.87
CA PRO A 557 36.08 4.18 -21.06
C PRO A 557 36.70 5.35 -20.29
N LEU A 558 36.84 5.19 -18.97
CA LEU A 558 37.73 6.02 -18.18
C LEU A 558 39.10 6.01 -18.86
N VAL A 559 39.55 7.18 -19.30
CA VAL A 559 40.93 7.36 -19.76
C VAL A 559 41.83 6.90 -18.62
N PRO A 560 42.73 5.92 -18.81
CA PRO A 560 43.66 5.55 -17.77
C PRO A 560 44.48 6.79 -17.43
N ILE A 561 44.33 7.29 -16.20
CA ILE A 561 45.26 8.25 -15.64
C ILE A 561 46.61 7.56 -15.65
N ALA A 562 47.57 8.18 -16.36
CA ALA A 562 48.93 7.70 -16.48
C ALA A 562 49.47 7.32 -15.10
N SER A 563 49.87 6.06 -14.97
CA SER A 563 50.69 5.58 -13.88
C SER A 563 51.95 6.43 -13.78
N VAL A 564 52.06 7.19 -12.70
CA VAL A 564 53.30 7.84 -12.29
C VAL A 564 54.29 6.73 -11.95
N GLU A 565 55.35 6.61 -12.74
CA GLU A 565 56.49 5.73 -12.45
C GLU A 565 57.09 6.11 -11.08
N ALA A 566 56.98 5.20 -10.12
CA ALA A 566 57.70 5.28 -8.87
C ALA A 566 59.17 4.87 -9.11
N ASN A 567 60.06 5.82 -8.87
CA ASN A 567 61.51 5.70 -8.87
C ASN A 567 61.98 4.69 -7.78
N PRO A 568 62.71 3.61 -8.12
CA PRO A 568 63.18 2.64 -7.13
C PRO A 568 64.66 2.84 -6.81
N GLU A 569 64.99 3.72 -5.85
CA GLU A 569 66.28 3.70 -5.15
C GLU A 569 66.09 4.05 -3.66
N ASN A 570 66.81 3.31 -2.81
CA ASN A 570 66.81 3.23 -1.33
C ASN A 570 65.70 2.35 -0.73
N SER A 571 65.90 1.05 -0.49
CA SER A 571 66.91 0.32 0.32
C SER A 571 66.80 0.54 1.84
N GLU A 572 66.63 -0.58 2.55
CA GLU A 572 66.94 -0.80 3.98
C GLU A 572 65.89 -0.25 4.96
N THR A 573 65.28 -0.99 5.88
CA THR A 573 65.71 -2.16 6.66
C THR A 573 64.50 -2.85 7.33
N GLY A 574 64.61 -4.15 7.59
CA GLY A 574 64.09 -4.73 8.85
C GLY A 574 63.03 -5.83 8.77
N VAL A 575 63.51 -7.06 8.67
CA VAL A 575 62.80 -8.32 9.02
C VAL A 575 62.77 -8.48 10.54
N ILE A 576 61.60 -8.73 11.15
CA ILE A 576 61.43 -9.67 12.27
C ILE A 576 60.11 -10.42 12.07
N MET A 577 60.21 -11.76 12.03
CA MET A 577 59.12 -12.71 12.08
C MET A 577 58.67 -13.00 13.53
N THR A 578 57.46 -13.57 13.64
CA THR A 578 57.04 -14.77 14.43
C THR A 578 55.96 -14.56 15.50
N THR A 579 54.84 -15.31 15.31
CA THR A 579 54.09 -16.20 16.25
C THR A 579 53.48 -15.59 17.54
N SER A 580 52.39 -16.05 18.16
CA SER A 580 51.50 -17.22 18.07
C SER A 580 50.22 -16.94 18.89
N LEU A 581 49.22 -17.81 18.72
CA LEU A 581 48.03 -18.06 19.57
C LEU A 581 48.28 -18.15 21.09
N ALA A 582 47.25 -17.77 21.87
CA ALA A 582 46.64 -18.43 23.05
C ALA A 582 45.69 -17.41 23.72
N SER A 583 44.36 -17.58 23.78
CA SER A 583 43.57 -18.35 24.77
C SER A 583 43.91 -18.06 26.23
N GLU A 584 42.99 -17.45 26.98
CA GLU A 584 42.37 -18.01 28.20
C GLU A 584 41.38 -17.03 28.84
N ASP A 585 40.30 -17.62 29.35
CA ASP A 585 39.33 -17.07 30.30
C ASP A 585 40.02 -16.63 31.62
N ASP A 586 39.49 -15.60 32.28
CA ASP A 586 38.97 -15.77 33.64
C ASP A 586 38.33 -14.47 34.19
N ASP A 587 37.56 -14.71 35.22
CA ASP A 587 36.41 -13.97 35.68
C ASP A 587 36.74 -13.05 36.89
N VAL A 588 35.78 -12.17 37.22
CA VAL A 588 35.48 -11.55 38.54
C VAL A 588 36.18 -10.26 39.07
N VAL A 589 35.28 -9.36 39.53
CA VAL A 589 35.30 -8.35 40.62
C VAL A 589 35.63 -6.91 40.24
N GLY A 590 34.60 -6.06 40.36
CA GLY A 590 34.68 -4.60 40.20
C GLY A 590 35.05 -3.83 41.47
N VAL A 591 35.37 -2.55 41.29
CA VAL A 591 35.27 -1.46 42.28
C VAL A 591 35.02 -0.15 41.51
N ALA A 592 34.29 0.74 42.16
CA ALA A 592 33.69 1.96 41.67
C ALA A 592 34.64 3.18 41.60
N LEU A 593 34.20 4.18 40.83
CA LEU A 593 34.41 5.65 40.92
C LEU A 593 35.84 6.21 40.77
N GLU A 594 36.04 7.06 39.76
CA GLU A 594 36.45 8.47 39.95
C GLU A 594 36.28 9.30 38.66
N GLU A 595 36.17 10.61 38.86
CA GLU A 595 35.73 11.69 37.98
C GLU A 595 36.82 12.21 37.02
N GLU A 596 36.41 13.22 36.22
CA GLU A 596 37.20 14.18 35.42
C GLU A 596 37.68 13.65 34.05
N GLU A 597 37.60 14.38 32.93
CA GLU A 597 37.78 15.83 32.74
C GLU A 597 37.14 16.29 31.41
N GLU A 598 36.55 17.50 31.42
CA GLU A 598 36.09 18.24 30.23
C GLU A 598 37.27 18.57 29.31
N ASN A 599 37.08 18.47 27.98
CA ASN A 599 37.98 19.10 27.02
C ASN A 599 37.21 20.01 26.06
N VAL A 600 37.48 21.30 26.21
CA VAL A 600 36.97 22.44 25.45
C VAL A 600 37.68 22.48 24.10
N VAL A 601 36.91 22.48 23.00
CA VAL A 601 37.44 22.75 21.66
C VAL A 601 37.37 24.25 21.40
N GLU A 602 38.56 24.85 21.26
CA GLU A 602 38.82 26.25 21.00
C GLU A 602 38.51 26.62 19.54
N VAL A 603 37.81 27.75 19.37
CA VAL A 603 37.42 28.37 18.10
C VAL A 603 38.61 29.17 17.54
N VAL A 604 39.05 28.86 16.31
CA VAL A 604 40.05 29.67 15.58
C VAL A 604 39.57 29.95 14.16
N GLU A 605 39.28 31.22 13.87
CA GLU A 605 39.25 31.85 12.53
C GLU A 605 39.50 33.36 12.69
N PRO A 606 39.87 34.12 11.65
CA PRO A 606 40.60 33.76 10.43
C PRO A 606 41.75 34.75 10.11
N ALA A 607 42.70 34.33 9.26
CA ALA A 607 43.75 35.22 8.72
C ALA A 607 43.45 35.57 7.25
N ASN A 608 43.24 36.87 7.02
CA ASN A 608 43.22 37.54 5.72
C ASN A 608 44.49 37.28 4.90
N ASN A 609 44.35 37.07 3.58
CA ASN A 609 45.30 37.57 2.57
C ASN A 609 44.70 37.54 1.15
N LEU A 610 44.38 38.73 0.62
CA LEU A 610 44.31 39.06 -0.83
C LEU A 610 45.73 39.41 -1.32
N PRO A 611 46.11 39.18 -2.60
CA PRO A 611 46.10 40.28 -3.59
C PRO A 611 46.01 39.78 -5.08
N PRO A 612 46.29 40.59 -6.12
CA PRO A 612 45.44 41.61 -6.72
C PRO A 612 45.13 41.39 -8.22
N LEU A 613 44.11 42.09 -8.72
CA LEU A 613 43.81 42.30 -10.14
C LEU A 613 44.79 43.28 -10.81
N LEU A 614 45.26 42.97 -12.03
CA LEU A 614 45.09 43.78 -13.27
C LEU A 614 46.05 43.32 -14.40
N GLN A 615 45.48 42.74 -15.45
CA GLN A 615 45.60 43.21 -16.84
C GLN A 615 44.41 42.70 -17.67
#